data_AF-A0A0B7AGV2-F1
#
_entry.id   AF-A0A0B7AGV2-F1
#
_cell.length_a   1.000
_cell.length_b   1.000
_cell.length_c   1.000
_cell.angle_alpha   90.00
_cell.angle_beta   90.00
_cell.angle_gamma   90.00
#
_symmetry.space_group_name_H-M   'P 1'
#
loop_
_entity.id
_entity.type
_entity.pdbx_description
1 polymer ?
#
loop_
_entity_poly.entity_id
_entity_poly.type
_entity_poly.pdbx_seq_one_letter_code
_entity_poly.pdbx_strand_id
1 'polypeptide(L)'
;NLLFPVVFDPLDVHIRKLSLLAHCSSSDSLNKLSSDLHYLTQVAVTTGGMRVATALYHVLYLHVEHNSAVHEHILRITRKLFKNFPHLIPLIVDFLRAVKTCQPHSKLHGEILTLLNDTVLSLPINSLLGNYHNYLHVWSLSAQETTILQQRSLRRMLEIVQEAAIKARDDWDLGCLILSICRTMILHHHTDILYSQMGDLLYFLMKQYGDVDIRDQARLFYSLLTLNSDTKAKEILGAVIIEGLHLGENFANFFPGSVSQTVPAEIHSLSTSPIIWSRDQVEIIFDTCDERKDYPFPKPITDDLEDYWDQLLHLRTSLKCTLKVNIASESDFDNLLAISFHASENKNIHLSQDVYLPYLSKRDSNIICYTLIPHIPEPVTITAKAAFGFDKATYECELIPLKFKLQDFLIPFPWHKFEILDKQQFFNLHWSNYTEKSRGNSTGVESVKVLKCSRQSLMDAWGEALISCGEQKDIDDYLFFLPPRFHLLFHIQARATDLVVQIASDYWPVLGYIDEYLNNLV
;
A
#
# COMPACT_ATOMS: atom_id res chain seq x y z
N ASN A 1 20.32 -16.95 -50.00
CA ASN A 1 18.95 -16.46 -49.74
C ASN A 1 18.27 -17.05 -48.50
N LEU A 2 18.62 -18.24 -47.99
CA LEU A 2 18.01 -18.79 -46.76
C LEU A 2 18.48 -18.14 -45.45
N LEU A 3 19.64 -17.49 -45.45
CA LEU A 3 20.26 -16.88 -44.26
C LEU A 3 19.82 -15.43 -44.03
N PHE A 4 19.18 -14.78 -45.01
CA PHE A 4 18.71 -13.41 -44.86
C PHE A 4 17.32 -13.39 -44.22
N PRO A 5 17.06 -12.45 -43.29
CA PRO A 5 15.74 -12.26 -42.72
C PRO A 5 14.71 -11.88 -43.78
N VAL A 6 13.51 -12.44 -43.68
CA VAL A 6 12.34 -12.11 -44.52
C VAL A 6 11.25 -11.53 -43.64
N VAL A 7 10.41 -10.64 -44.19
CA VAL A 7 9.30 -9.94 -43.51
C VAL A 7 8.30 -10.88 -42.80
N PHE A 8 8.20 -12.14 -43.26
CA PHE A 8 7.32 -13.16 -42.69
C PHE A 8 7.99 -14.07 -41.66
N ASP A 9 9.29 -13.91 -41.40
CA ASP A 9 9.96 -14.68 -40.35
C ASP A 9 9.42 -14.27 -38.97
N PRO A 10 9.14 -15.22 -38.07
CA PRO A 10 8.84 -14.89 -36.68
C PRO A 10 10.05 -14.21 -36.03
N LEU A 11 9.80 -13.32 -35.07
CA LEU A 11 10.82 -12.47 -34.44
C LEU A 11 12.05 -13.26 -33.96
N ASP A 12 11.84 -14.44 -33.37
CA ASP A 12 12.91 -15.28 -32.83
C ASP A 12 13.82 -15.86 -33.93
N VAL A 13 13.26 -16.18 -35.10
CA VAL A 13 14.03 -16.61 -36.29
C VAL A 13 14.77 -15.43 -36.91
N HIS A 14 14.13 -14.25 -36.92
CA HIS A 14 14.72 -13.02 -37.42
C HIS A 14 15.97 -12.61 -36.61
N ILE A 15 15.91 -12.71 -35.27
CA ILE A 15 17.06 -12.46 -34.38
C ILE A 15 18.19 -13.46 -34.63
N ARG A 16 17.88 -14.76 -34.78
CA ARG A 16 18.89 -15.80 -35.04
C ARG A 16 19.59 -15.63 -36.39
N LYS A 17 18.86 -15.25 -37.43
CA LYS A 17 19.45 -14.94 -38.74
C LYS A 17 20.35 -13.71 -38.66
N LEU A 18 19.89 -12.62 -38.02
CA LEU A 18 20.67 -11.39 -37.87
C LEU A 18 21.91 -11.55 -36.97
N SER A 19 21.82 -12.34 -35.90
CA SER A 19 22.98 -12.65 -35.06
C SER A 19 24.01 -13.47 -35.82
N LEU A 20 23.60 -14.46 -36.62
CA LEU A 20 24.52 -15.22 -37.47
C LEU A 20 25.19 -14.33 -38.53
N LEU A 21 24.44 -13.40 -39.13
CA LEU A 21 25.00 -12.40 -40.05
C LEU A 21 26.02 -11.47 -39.37
N ALA A 22 25.79 -11.09 -38.10
CA ALA A 22 26.73 -10.26 -37.33
C ALA A 22 28.11 -10.93 -37.18
N HIS A 23 28.14 -12.25 -36.97
CA HIS A 23 29.38 -13.02 -36.80
C HIS A 23 30.10 -13.30 -38.14
N CYS A 24 29.39 -13.26 -39.26
CA CYS A 24 29.95 -13.56 -40.58
C CYS A 24 30.38 -12.32 -41.38
N SER A 25 30.06 -11.10 -40.92
CA SER A 25 30.25 -9.88 -41.70
C SER A 25 31.67 -9.31 -41.56
N SER A 26 32.51 -9.53 -42.57
CA SER A 26 33.79 -8.81 -42.77
C SER A 26 33.54 -7.44 -43.43
N SER A 27 33.72 -6.35 -42.67
CA SER A 27 34.00 -4.94 -43.02
C SER A 27 33.29 -4.21 -44.18
N ASP A 28 32.56 -4.85 -45.10
CA ASP A 28 32.24 -4.28 -46.42
C ASP A 28 30.74 -4.11 -46.70
N SER A 29 29.90 -3.88 -45.68
CA SER A 29 28.45 -3.85 -45.92
C SER A 29 27.59 -2.98 -44.99
N LEU A 30 27.91 -1.68 -44.91
CA LEU A 30 27.00 -0.66 -44.34
C LEU A 30 25.63 -0.64 -45.04
N ASN A 31 25.61 -0.76 -46.37
CA ASN A 31 24.37 -0.72 -47.16
C ASN A 31 23.52 -1.98 -47.00
N LYS A 32 24.12 -3.16 -46.76
CA LYS A 32 23.36 -4.40 -46.49
C LYS A 32 22.84 -4.45 -45.06
N LEU A 33 23.61 -3.94 -44.09
CA LEU A 33 23.16 -3.87 -42.70
C LEU A 33 21.92 -2.98 -42.55
N SER A 34 21.89 -1.84 -43.26
CA SER A 34 20.73 -0.95 -43.27
C SER A 34 19.48 -1.63 -43.86
N SER A 35 19.61 -2.47 -44.88
CA SER A 35 18.48 -3.24 -45.43
C SER A 35 18.03 -4.35 -44.47
N ASP A 36 18.97 -5.04 -43.83
CA ASP A 36 18.70 -6.19 -42.96
C ASP A 36 18.03 -5.75 -41.64
N LEU A 37 18.38 -4.56 -41.13
CA LEU A 37 17.77 -3.96 -39.94
C LEU A 37 16.52 -3.12 -40.24
N HIS A 38 16.22 -2.84 -41.51
CA HIS A 38 15.12 -1.94 -41.89
C HIS A 38 13.78 -2.41 -41.34
N TYR A 39 13.47 -3.70 -41.46
CA TYR A 39 12.21 -4.28 -40.99
C TYR A 39 12.05 -4.11 -39.47
N LEU A 40 13.01 -4.57 -38.66
CA LEU A 40 12.95 -4.43 -37.20
C LEU A 40 12.91 -2.98 -36.75
N THR A 41 13.68 -2.10 -37.41
CA THR A 41 13.68 -0.67 -37.13
C THR A 41 12.31 -0.06 -37.43
N GLN A 42 11.71 -0.41 -38.57
CA GLN A 42 10.41 0.11 -38.95
C GLN A 42 9.31 -0.38 -38.00
N VAL A 43 9.31 -1.67 -37.65
CA VAL A 43 8.34 -2.23 -36.70
C VAL A 43 8.51 -1.63 -35.31
N ALA A 44 9.74 -1.44 -34.83
CA ALA A 44 9.99 -0.80 -33.54
C ALA A 44 9.54 0.67 -33.52
N VAL A 45 9.79 1.42 -34.61
CA VAL A 45 9.41 2.83 -34.73
C VAL A 45 7.89 3.02 -34.94
N THR A 46 7.18 2.05 -35.51
CA THR A 46 5.72 2.14 -35.70
C THR A 46 4.93 1.65 -34.50
N THR A 47 5.39 0.58 -33.84
CA THR A 47 4.63 -0.07 -32.76
C THR A 47 5.02 0.38 -31.36
N GLY A 48 6.27 0.80 -31.14
CA GLY A 48 6.79 1.08 -29.80
C GLY A 48 6.84 -0.15 -28.88
N GLY A 49 6.73 -1.36 -29.44
CA GLY A 49 6.64 -2.59 -28.68
C GLY A 49 7.97 -2.96 -28.00
N MET A 50 7.95 -3.18 -26.69
CA MET A 50 9.14 -3.48 -25.89
C MET A 50 9.90 -4.70 -26.41
N ARG A 51 9.21 -5.80 -26.72
CA ARG A 51 9.83 -7.04 -27.23
C ARG A 51 10.61 -6.83 -28.54
N VAL A 52 10.07 -6.02 -29.46
CA VAL A 52 10.73 -5.72 -30.75
C VAL A 52 11.90 -4.77 -30.56
N ALA A 53 11.75 -3.76 -29.69
CA ALA A 53 12.84 -2.86 -29.35
C ALA A 53 14.00 -3.60 -28.67
N THR A 54 13.72 -4.53 -27.75
CA THR A 54 14.75 -5.36 -27.10
C THR A 54 15.50 -6.21 -28.12
N ALA A 55 14.77 -6.85 -29.03
CA ALA A 55 15.36 -7.62 -30.13
C ALA A 55 16.27 -6.75 -31.01
N LEU A 56 15.83 -5.52 -31.33
CA LEU A 56 16.60 -4.57 -32.12
C LEU A 56 17.89 -4.15 -31.41
N TYR A 57 17.82 -3.72 -30.16
CA TYR A 57 19.02 -3.32 -29.39
C TYR A 57 19.97 -4.49 -29.13
N HIS A 58 19.45 -5.71 -28.97
CA HIS A 58 20.29 -6.90 -28.87
C HIS A 58 21.08 -7.17 -30.16
N VAL A 59 20.42 -7.07 -31.32
CA VAL A 59 21.11 -7.21 -32.61
C VAL A 59 22.10 -6.07 -32.82
N LEU A 60 21.73 -4.82 -32.49
CA LEU A 60 22.65 -3.68 -32.58
C LEU A 60 23.88 -3.87 -31.69
N TYR A 61 23.71 -4.42 -30.49
CA TYR A 61 24.83 -4.71 -29.58
C TYR A 61 25.84 -5.68 -30.18
N LEU A 62 25.37 -6.80 -30.76
CA LEU A 62 26.24 -7.77 -31.44
C LEU A 62 27.03 -7.12 -32.59
N HIS A 63 26.44 -6.16 -33.30
CA HIS A 63 27.12 -5.46 -34.39
C HIS A 63 28.13 -4.41 -33.89
N VAL A 64 27.91 -3.79 -32.72
CA VAL A 64 28.88 -2.87 -32.10
C VAL A 64 30.16 -3.60 -31.72
N GLU A 65 30.07 -4.83 -31.24
CA GLU A 65 31.22 -5.66 -30.89
C GLU A 65 32.14 -5.92 -32.10
N HIS A 66 31.56 -6.05 -33.30
CA HIS A 66 32.27 -6.51 -34.49
C HIS A 66 32.55 -5.41 -35.54
N ASN A 67 31.81 -4.29 -35.57
CA ASN A 67 31.93 -3.27 -36.62
C ASN A 67 31.73 -1.82 -36.11
N SER A 68 32.75 -0.97 -36.28
CA SER A 68 32.70 0.46 -35.91
C SER A 68 31.84 1.32 -36.85
N ALA A 69 31.52 0.82 -38.05
CA ALA A 69 30.72 1.56 -39.03
C ALA A 69 29.25 1.75 -38.62
N VAL A 70 28.73 1.01 -37.64
CA VAL A 70 27.31 0.97 -37.27
C VAL A 70 26.88 2.12 -36.35
N HIS A 71 27.84 2.94 -35.89
CA HIS A 71 27.64 3.98 -34.88
C HIS A 71 26.59 5.03 -35.28
N GLU A 72 26.68 5.56 -36.51
CA GLU A 72 25.73 6.57 -37.01
C GLU A 72 24.30 6.01 -37.12
N HIS A 73 24.17 4.74 -37.50
CA HIS A 73 22.88 4.08 -37.62
C HIS A 73 22.21 3.88 -36.26
N ILE A 74 22.99 3.50 -35.24
CA ILE A 74 22.52 3.38 -33.85
C ILE A 74 22.04 4.73 -33.35
N LEU A 75 22.84 5.79 -33.49
CA LEU A 75 22.45 7.14 -33.07
C LEU A 75 21.12 7.58 -33.70
N ARG A 76 20.92 7.29 -34.99
CA ARG A 76 19.69 7.63 -35.71
C ARG A 76 18.48 6.84 -35.20
N ILE A 77 18.63 5.53 -34.95
CA ILE A 77 17.55 4.68 -34.41
C ILE A 77 17.20 5.12 -33.00
N THR A 78 18.21 5.29 -32.14
CA THR A 78 18.03 5.70 -30.74
C THR A 78 17.31 7.03 -30.65
N ARG A 79 17.69 8.03 -31.47
CA ARG A 79 16.99 9.33 -31.53
C ARG A 79 15.50 9.17 -31.84
N LYS A 80 15.14 8.34 -32.82
CA LYS A 80 13.75 8.12 -33.24
C LYS A 80 12.93 7.42 -32.17
N LEU A 81 13.47 6.34 -31.59
CA LEU A 81 12.77 5.58 -30.56
C LEU A 81 12.61 6.40 -29.27
N PHE A 82 13.66 7.12 -28.86
CA PHE A 82 13.64 7.94 -27.65
C PHE A 82 12.59 9.05 -27.72
N LYS A 83 12.48 9.75 -28.87
CA LYS A 83 11.53 10.86 -29.03
C LYS A 83 10.07 10.37 -29.06
N ASN A 84 9.82 9.21 -29.64
CA ASN A 84 8.46 8.71 -29.87
C ASN A 84 7.95 7.82 -28.71
N PHE A 85 8.85 7.14 -27.99
CA PHE A 85 8.50 6.11 -27.01
C PHE A 85 9.34 6.22 -25.73
N PRO A 86 8.98 7.13 -24.80
CA PRO A 86 9.75 7.36 -23.58
C PRO A 86 9.78 6.16 -22.62
N HIS A 87 8.82 5.24 -22.70
CA HIS A 87 8.81 4.00 -21.91
C HIS A 87 9.92 3.02 -22.30
N LEU A 88 10.58 3.22 -23.45
CA LEU A 88 11.73 2.41 -23.88
C LEU A 88 13.07 2.93 -23.32
N ILE A 89 13.08 4.04 -22.58
CA ILE A 89 14.32 4.62 -22.04
C ILE A 89 15.11 3.63 -21.16
N PRO A 90 14.50 2.84 -20.24
CA PRO A 90 15.25 1.85 -19.46
C PRO A 90 16.03 0.85 -20.33
N LEU A 91 15.44 0.40 -21.44
CA LEU A 91 16.12 -0.48 -22.39
C LEU A 91 17.32 0.19 -23.06
N ILE A 92 17.20 1.47 -23.41
CA ILE A 92 18.30 2.25 -24.00
C ILE A 92 19.43 2.44 -22.98
N VAL A 93 19.07 2.65 -21.71
CA VAL A 93 20.01 2.74 -20.60
C VAL A 93 20.77 1.43 -20.39
N ASP A 94 20.08 0.29 -20.44
CA ASP A 94 20.72 -1.02 -20.30
C ASP A 94 21.66 -1.31 -21.48
N PHE A 95 21.25 -0.95 -22.69
CA PHE A 95 22.12 -0.99 -23.86
C PHE A 95 23.37 -0.12 -23.69
N LEU A 96 23.23 1.11 -23.19
CA LEU A 96 24.36 2.02 -22.91
C LEU A 96 25.35 1.43 -21.89
N ARG A 97 24.83 0.78 -20.84
CA ARG A 97 25.65 0.11 -19.82
C ARG A 97 26.39 -1.09 -20.39
N ALA A 98 25.73 -1.87 -21.25
CA ALA A 98 26.35 -3.00 -21.97
C ALA A 98 27.45 -2.54 -22.94
N VAL A 99 27.25 -1.41 -23.65
CA VAL A 99 28.27 -0.84 -24.53
C VAL A 99 29.48 -0.33 -23.74
N LYS A 100 29.26 0.33 -22.59
CA LYS A 100 30.34 0.83 -21.72
C LYS A 100 31.22 -0.30 -21.17
N THR A 101 30.62 -1.44 -20.84
CA THR A 101 31.35 -2.61 -20.31
C THR A 101 32.12 -3.37 -21.39
N CYS A 102 31.55 -3.51 -22.60
CA CYS A 102 32.19 -4.22 -23.70
C CYS A 102 33.29 -3.39 -24.41
N GLN A 103 33.07 -2.09 -24.62
CA GLN A 103 34.01 -1.20 -25.30
C GLN A 103 34.21 0.11 -24.53
N PRO A 104 34.98 0.10 -23.42
CA PRO A 104 35.16 1.28 -22.56
C PRO A 104 35.87 2.45 -23.25
N HIS A 105 36.65 2.19 -24.31
CA HIS A 105 37.36 3.22 -25.07
C HIS A 105 36.60 3.75 -26.29
N SER A 106 35.39 3.23 -26.57
CA SER A 106 34.59 3.70 -27.71
C SER A 106 33.91 5.03 -27.40
N LYS A 107 33.94 5.95 -28.37
CA LYS A 107 33.20 7.23 -28.29
C LYS A 107 31.68 7.05 -28.35
N LEU A 108 31.20 5.87 -28.75
CA LEU A 108 29.78 5.59 -28.95
C LEU A 108 28.93 5.82 -27.69
N HIS A 109 29.43 5.40 -26.52
CA HIS A 109 28.72 5.60 -25.25
C HIS A 109 28.48 7.09 -24.98
N GLY A 110 29.54 7.90 -25.09
CA GLY A 110 29.46 9.35 -24.90
C GLY A 110 28.60 10.05 -25.95
N GLU A 111 28.67 9.63 -27.21
CA GLU A 111 27.86 10.19 -28.31
C GLU A 111 26.37 9.90 -28.14
N ILE A 112 26.00 8.67 -27.77
CA ILE A 112 24.61 8.31 -27.49
C ILE A 112 24.12 9.08 -26.25
N LEU A 113 24.92 9.14 -25.18
CA LEU A 113 24.50 9.84 -23.96
C LEU A 113 24.34 11.34 -24.16
N THR A 114 25.24 11.96 -24.94
CA THR A 114 25.13 13.38 -25.34
C THR A 114 23.87 13.62 -26.17
N LEU A 115 23.61 12.73 -27.15
CA LEU A 115 22.39 12.76 -27.94
C LEU A 115 21.12 12.68 -27.07
N LEU A 116 21.09 11.77 -26.11
CA LEU A 116 19.95 11.62 -25.20
C LEU A 116 19.78 12.85 -24.32
N ASN A 117 20.86 13.34 -23.71
CA ASN A 117 20.84 14.54 -22.88
C ASN A 117 20.32 15.77 -23.65
N ASP A 118 20.85 16.02 -24.84
CA ASP A 118 20.42 17.13 -25.70
C ASP A 118 18.94 17.00 -26.11
N THR A 119 18.49 15.76 -26.37
CA THR A 119 17.09 15.49 -26.70
C THR A 119 16.19 15.82 -25.51
N VAL A 120 16.54 15.37 -24.30
CA VAL A 120 15.77 15.68 -23.07
C VAL A 120 15.73 17.18 -22.79
N LEU A 121 16.87 17.88 -22.95
CA LEU A 121 16.95 19.33 -22.77
C LEU A 121 16.03 20.10 -23.74
N SER A 122 15.78 19.55 -24.93
CA SER A 122 14.94 20.18 -25.96
C SER A 122 13.42 19.97 -25.80
N LEU A 123 12.99 19.07 -24.91
CA LEU A 123 11.56 18.76 -24.72
C LEU A 123 10.83 19.90 -24.00
N PRO A 124 9.51 20.08 -24.17
CA PRO A 124 8.75 21.03 -23.38
C PRO A 124 8.58 20.54 -21.93
N ILE A 125 8.52 21.47 -20.96
CA ILE A 125 8.45 21.15 -19.51
C ILE A 125 7.25 20.25 -19.19
N ASN A 126 6.10 20.49 -19.81
CA ASN A 126 4.89 19.68 -19.62
C ASN A 126 5.09 18.20 -20.01
N SER A 127 5.85 17.93 -21.07
CA SER A 127 6.17 16.55 -21.48
C SER A 127 7.20 15.91 -20.57
N LEU A 128 8.14 16.69 -20.03
CA LEU A 128 9.11 16.23 -19.03
C LEU A 128 8.40 15.83 -17.73
N LEU A 129 7.52 16.70 -17.21
CA LEU A 129 6.72 16.43 -16.01
C LEU A 129 5.81 15.22 -16.18
N GLY A 130 5.27 14.99 -17.39
CA GLY A 130 4.40 13.85 -17.67
C GLY A 130 5.10 12.48 -17.61
N ASN A 131 6.42 12.43 -17.77
CA ASN A 131 7.18 11.17 -17.73
C ASN A 131 8.58 11.38 -17.13
N TYR A 132 8.63 12.06 -15.99
CA TYR A 132 9.88 12.52 -15.40
C TYR A 132 10.77 11.36 -14.98
N HIS A 133 10.23 10.24 -14.46
CA HIS A 133 11.02 9.08 -14.04
C HIS A 133 11.99 8.63 -15.14
N ASN A 134 11.49 8.45 -16.36
CA ASN A 134 12.30 7.96 -17.47
C ASN A 134 13.33 9.00 -17.94
N TYR A 135 12.95 10.27 -18.04
CA TYR A 135 13.87 11.32 -18.49
C TYR A 135 14.95 11.68 -17.46
N LEU A 136 14.61 11.68 -16.17
CA LEU A 136 15.56 11.93 -15.09
C LEU A 136 16.61 10.81 -14.98
N HIS A 137 16.28 9.56 -15.33
CA HIS A 137 17.28 8.50 -15.45
C HIS A 137 18.39 8.83 -16.47
N VAL A 138 18.06 9.51 -17.57
CA VAL A 138 19.08 9.96 -18.54
C VAL A 138 20.01 10.98 -17.91
N TRP A 139 19.47 11.92 -17.11
CA TRP A 139 20.30 12.90 -16.40
C TRP A 139 21.13 12.30 -15.28
N SER A 140 20.61 11.28 -14.59
CA SER A 140 21.37 10.52 -13.62
C SER A 140 22.60 9.86 -14.25
N LEU A 141 22.45 9.30 -15.46
CA LEU A 141 23.59 8.72 -16.20
C LEU A 141 24.52 9.79 -16.75
N SER A 142 24.00 10.88 -17.31
CA SER A 142 24.84 11.97 -17.84
C SER A 142 25.64 12.64 -16.73
N ALA A 143 25.11 12.71 -15.51
CA ALA A 143 25.79 13.24 -14.34
C ALA A 143 27.02 12.42 -13.89
N GLN A 144 27.16 11.18 -14.36
CA GLN A 144 28.36 10.36 -14.09
C GLN A 144 29.51 10.68 -15.06
N GLU A 145 29.19 11.24 -16.23
CA GLU A 145 30.17 11.53 -17.29
C GLU A 145 30.70 12.96 -17.18
N THR A 146 31.97 13.09 -16.80
CA THR A 146 32.62 14.39 -16.56
C THR A 146 32.73 15.28 -17.80
N THR A 147 32.64 14.68 -19.00
CA THR A 147 32.69 15.40 -20.28
C THR A 147 31.42 16.20 -20.58
N ILE A 148 30.28 15.84 -19.98
CA ILE A 148 29.00 16.51 -20.24
C ILE A 148 28.77 17.60 -19.19
N LEU A 149 28.57 18.84 -19.65
CA LEU A 149 28.29 19.98 -18.78
C LEU A 149 26.85 19.95 -18.27
N GLN A 150 26.68 19.88 -16.95
CA GLN A 150 25.36 19.68 -16.30
C GLN A 150 24.57 20.96 -16.01
N GLN A 151 25.13 22.15 -16.24
CA GLN A 151 24.50 23.43 -15.89
C GLN A 151 23.12 23.63 -16.53
N ARG A 152 22.94 23.18 -17.78
CA ARG A 152 21.65 23.23 -18.48
C ARG A 152 20.65 22.25 -17.86
N SER A 153 21.09 21.04 -17.52
CA SER A 153 20.26 20.03 -16.86
C SER A 153 19.79 20.51 -15.49
N LEU A 154 20.65 21.16 -14.69
CA LEU A 154 20.30 21.78 -13.41
C LEU A 154 19.22 22.85 -13.56
N ARG A 155 19.37 23.76 -14.52
CA ARG A 155 18.35 24.79 -14.80
C ARG A 155 17.01 24.16 -15.17
N ARG A 156 17.03 23.12 -16.01
CA ARG A 156 15.82 22.40 -16.43
C ARG A 156 15.18 21.63 -15.27
N MET A 157 15.96 21.04 -14.36
CA MET A 157 15.43 20.45 -13.13
C MET A 157 14.74 21.49 -12.25
N LEU A 158 15.31 22.68 -12.09
CA LEU A 158 14.67 23.77 -11.35
C LEU A 158 13.33 24.17 -11.99
N GLU A 159 13.28 24.31 -13.31
CA GLU A 159 12.04 24.59 -14.05
C GLU A 159 10.97 23.49 -13.84
N ILE A 160 11.37 22.22 -13.81
CA ILE A 160 10.47 21.09 -13.55
C ILE A 160 9.88 21.16 -12.14
N VAL A 161 10.71 21.41 -11.12
CA VAL A 161 10.25 21.48 -9.72
C VAL A 161 9.33 22.68 -9.51
N GLN A 162 9.66 23.83 -10.11
CA GLN A 162 8.81 25.02 -10.06
C GLN A 162 7.44 24.76 -10.69
N GLU A 163 7.41 24.14 -11.86
CA GLU A 163 6.16 23.79 -12.54
C GLU A 163 5.36 22.73 -11.76
N ALA A 164 6.04 21.76 -11.14
CA ALA A 164 5.42 20.76 -10.27
C ALA A 164 4.75 21.41 -9.06
N ALA A 165 5.44 22.34 -8.40
CA ALA A 165 4.91 23.07 -7.25
C ALA A 165 3.70 23.94 -7.62
N ILE A 166 3.73 24.64 -8.76
CA ILE A 166 2.59 25.43 -9.26
C ILE A 166 1.36 24.55 -9.50
N LYS A 167 1.56 23.32 -9.98
CA LYS A 167 0.50 22.36 -10.27
C LYS A 167 0.12 21.46 -9.09
N ALA A 168 0.70 21.66 -7.90
CA ALA A 168 0.56 20.77 -6.75
C ALA A 168 0.81 19.29 -7.09
N ARG A 169 1.87 19.05 -7.86
CA ARG A 169 2.36 17.72 -8.30
C ARG A 169 3.78 17.43 -7.80
N ASP A 170 4.19 18.07 -6.71
CA ASP A 170 5.46 17.83 -6.03
C ASP A 170 5.41 16.52 -5.22
N ASP A 171 5.50 15.41 -5.94
CA ASP A 171 5.52 14.06 -5.38
C ASP A 171 6.89 13.71 -4.78
N TRP A 172 6.93 12.99 -3.68
CA TRP A 172 8.14 12.57 -2.96
C TRP A 172 9.17 11.92 -3.89
N ASP A 173 8.72 11.06 -4.82
CA ASP A 173 9.56 10.39 -5.81
C ASP A 173 10.34 11.36 -6.71
N LEU A 174 9.70 12.44 -7.16
CA LEU A 174 10.35 13.47 -7.97
C LEU A 174 11.48 14.15 -7.18
N GLY A 175 11.22 14.48 -5.91
CA GLY A 175 12.20 15.06 -5.00
C GLY A 175 13.40 14.13 -4.80
N CYS A 176 13.14 12.85 -4.54
CA CYS A 176 14.18 11.83 -4.38
C CYS A 176 15.06 11.68 -5.63
N LEU A 177 14.46 11.64 -6.82
CA LEU A 177 15.21 11.53 -8.08
C LEU A 177 16.10 12.75 -8.32
N ILE A 178 15.60 13.95 -8.06
CA ILE A 178 16.38 15.18 -8.26
C ILE A 178 17.54 15.24 -7.27
N LEU A 179 17.30 14.93 -5.99
CA LEU A 179 18.36 14.88 -4.98
C LEU A 179 19.41 13.81 -5.30
N SER A 180 18.98 12.63 -5.78
CA SER A 180 19.88 11.58 -6.27
C SER A 180 20.78 12.05 -7.42
N ILE A 181 20.22 12.80 -8.38
CA ILE A 181 20.99 13.41 -9.47
C ILE A 181 21.97 14.46 -8.94
N CYS A 182 21.52 15.37 -8.05
CA CYS A 182 22.40 16.36 -7.42
C CYS A 182 23.57 15.70 -6.69
N ARG A 183 23.31 14.62 -5.93
CA ARG A 183 24.35 13.82 -5.27
C ARG A 183 25.35 13.28 -6.30
N THR A 184 24.86 12.66 -7.37
CA THR A 184 25.69 12.12 -8.45
C THR A 184 26.56 13.21 -9.06
N MET A 185 26.00 14.40 -9.31
CA MET A 185 26.74 15.53 -9.87
C MET A 185 27.85 16.02 -8.94
N ILE A 186 27.60 16.10 -7.62
CA ILE A 186 28.63 16.49 -6.63
C ILE A 186 29.76 15.45 -6.58
N LEU A 187 29.44 14.17 -6.73
CA LEU A 187 30.44 13.09 -6.70
C LEU A 187 31.38 13.11 -7.91
N HIS A 188 30.85 13.39 -9.11
CA HIS A 188 31.61 13.25 -10.36
C HIS A 188 32.16 14.56 -10.93
N HIS A 189 31.53 15.71 -10.69
CA HIS A 189 31.98 17.00 -11.22
C HIS A 189 32.63 17.87 -10.14
N HIS A 190 33.29 18.96 -10.55
CA HIS A 190 33.78 19.96 -9.61
C HIS A 190 32.66 20.88 -9.14
N THR A 191 32.53 21.07 -7.83
CA THR A 191 31.49 21.89 -7.20
C THR A 191 31.45 23.33 -7.73
N ASP A 192 32.60 23.90 -8.10
CA ASP A 192 32.71 25.28 -8.59
C ASP A 192 31.88 25.54 -9.86
N ILE A 193 31.80 24.53 -10.74
CA ILE A 193 31.06 24.63 -12.02
C ILE A 193 29.55 24.55 -11.78
N LEU A 194 29.14 23.85 -10.72
CA LEU A 194 27.75 23.58 -10.39
C LEU A 194 27.15 24.60 -9.42
N TYR A 195 28.00 25.32 -8.68
CA TYR A 195 27.65 26.09 -7.50
C TYR A 195 26.41 26.96 -7.68
N SER A 196 26.36 27.78 -8.74
CA SER A 196 25.24 28.68 -8.97
C SER A 196 23.93 27.93 -9.26
N GLN A 197 23.89 27.10 -10.31
CA GLN A 197 22.63 26.49 -10.75
C GLN A 197 22.14 25.40 -9.79
N MET A 198 23.05 24.66 -9.16
CA MET A 198 22.71 23.68 -8.15
C MET A 198 22.32 24.34 -6.83
N GLY A 199 22.97 25.44 -6.47
CA GLY A 199 22.57 26.28 -5.33
C GLY A 199 21.14 26.78 -5.48
N ASP A 200 20.78 27.33 -6.64
CA ASP A 200 19.42 27.82 -6.91
C ASP A 200 18.37 26.69 -6.80
N LEU A 201 18.67 25.51 -7.36
CA LEU A 201 17.81 24.32 -7.29
C LEU A 201 17.61 23.83 -5.84
N LEU A 202 18.69 23.63 -5.10
CA LEU A 202 18.65 23.15 -3.73
C LEU A 202 18.01 24.18 -2.78
N TYR A 203 18.24 25.47 -3.01
CA TYR A 203 17.59 26.55 -2.27
C TYR A 203 16.08 26.54 -2.48
N PHE A 204 15.63 26.36 -3.73
CA PHE A 204 14.21 26.21 -4.04
C PHE A 204 13.60 25.02 -3.30
N LEU A 205 14.21 23.84 -3.42
CA LEU A 205 13.74 22.61 -2.76
C LEU A 205 13.61 22.81 -1.24
N MET A 206 14.64 23.32 -0.59
CA MET A 206 14.67 23.58 0.86
C MET A 206 13.52 24.49 1.35
N LYS A 207 13.10 25.46 0.52
CA LYS A 207 12.16 26.52 0.92
C LYS A 207 10.72 26.23 0.52
N GLN A 208 10.50 25.66 -0.67
CA GLN A 208 9.19 25.64 -1.31
C GLN A 208 8.62 24.24 -1.56
N TYR A 209 9.40 23.16 -1.38
CA TYR A 209 8.91 21.80 -1.60
C TYR A 209 7.96 21.35 -0.47
N GLY A 210 6.88 20.64 -0.78
CA GLY A 210 5.88 20.22 0.19
C GLY A 210 6.41 19.25 1.25
N ASP A 211 7.19 18.27 0.81
CA ASP A 211 7.73 17.21 1.67
C ASP A 211 8.82 17.72 2.65
N VAL A 212 8.79 17.25 3.90
CA VAL A 212 9.75 17.66 4.94
C VAL A 212 11.12 17.00 4.74
N ASP A 213 11.14 15.71 4.40
CA ASP A 213 12.38 14.94 4.23
C ASP A 213 13.18 15.45 3.03
N ILE A 214 12.50 15.74 1.92
CA ILE A 214 13.13 16.36 0.73
C ILE A 214 13.72 17.74 1.08
N ARG A 215 13.03 18.55 1.89
CA ARG A 215 13.53 19.86 2.33
C ARG A 215 14.78 19.74 3.20
N ASP A 216 14.83 18.76 4.09
CA ASP A 216 15.97 18.53 4.98
C ASP A 216 17.18 17.97 4.23
N GLN A 217 16.95 17.06 3.29
CA GLN A 217 18.02 16.57 2.41
C GLN A 217 18.55 17.69 1.51
N ALA A 218 17.69 18.55 0.97
CA ALA A 218 18.10 19.71 0.19
C ALA A 218 18.94 20.70 1.01
N ARG A 219 18.58 20.94 2.29
CA ARG A 219 19.38 21.74 3.24
C ARG A 219 20.78 21.17 3.39
N LEU A 220 20.87 19.86 3.62
CA LEU A 220 22.16 19.19 3.79
C LEU A 220 23.03 19.35 2.54
N PHE A 221 22.50 19.07 1.36
CA PHE A 221 23.26 19.21 0.11
C PHE A 221 23.65 20.65 -0.17
N TYR A 222 22.78 21.62 0.14
CA TYR A 222 23.09 23.04 0.02
C TYR A 222 24.23 23.45 0.96
N SER A 223 24.22 23.00 2.21
CA SER A 223 25.31 23.21 3.17
C SER A 223 26.62 22.54 2.73
N LEU A 224 26.55 21.34 2.14
CA LEU A 224 27.73 20.67 1.58
C LEU A 224 28.33 21.47 0.42
N LEU A 225 27.49 22.00 -0.47
CA LEU A 225 27.93 22.81 -1.61
C LEU A 225 28.55 24.16 -1.21
N THR A 226 28.06 24.77 -0.13
CA THR A 226 28.41 26.15 0.27
C THR A 226 29.50 26.25 1.34
N LEU A 227 29.62 25.27 2.22
CA LEU A 227 30.47 25.35 3.42
C LEU A 227 31.71 24.44 3.35
N ASN A 228 31.78 23.52 2.39
CA ASN A 228 32.84 22.52 2.31
C ASN A 228 33.64 22.65 1.01
N SER A 229 34.88 22.18 1.02
CA SER A 229 35.65 22.02 -0.22
C SER A 229 35.07 20.88 -1.08
N ASP A 230 35.34 20.93 -2.39
CA ASP A 230 34.99 19.86 -3.35
C ASP A 230 35.40 18.47 -2.85
N THR A 231 36.63 18.35 -2.34
CA THR A 231 37.15 17.10 -1.79
C THR A 231 36.36 16.65 -0.56
N LYS A 232 36.00 17.57 0.33
CA LYS A 232 35.29 17.22 1.57
C LYS A 232 33.83 16.85 1.31
N ALA A 233 33.17 17.54 0.37
CA ALA A 233 31.82 17.21 -0.06
C ALA A 233 31.77 15.79 -0.67
N LYS A 234 32.76 15.44 -1.51
CA LYS A 234 32.90 14.10 -2.09
C LYS A 234 33.19 13.03 -1.06
N GLU A 235 34.03 13.29 -0.06
CA GLU A 235 34.27 12.35 1.05
C GLU A 235 32.98 12.06 1.83
N ILE A 236 32.23 13.09 2.20
CA ILE A 236 31.01 12.97 3.02
C ILE A 236 29.92 12.22 2.25
N LEU A 237 29.74 12.49 0.95
CA LEU A 237 28.70 11.85 0.14
C LEU A 237 29.14 10.50 -0.43
N GLY A 238 30.42 10.34 -0.73
CA GLY A 238 30.95 9.19 -1.46
C GLY A 238 31.37 8.04 -0.58
N ALA A 239 31.59 8.26 0.73
CA ALA A 239 32.10 7.25 1.65
C ALA A 239 33.21 6.41 1.00
N VAL A 240 34.31 7.05 0.58
CA VAL A 240 35.58 6.42 0.18
C VAL A 240 35.42 4.94 -0.24
N ILE A 241 35.03 4.70 -1.50
CA ILE A 241 35.34 3.43 -2.17
C ILE A 241 36.84 3.47 -2.48
N ILE A 242 37.68 3.43 -1.45
CA ILE A 242 39.10 3.08 -1.61
C ILE A 242 39.23 1.64 -1.14
N GLU A 243 39.53 0.77 -2.09
CA GLU A 243 40.11 -0.56 -1.84
C GLU A 243 39.33 -1.48 -0.87
N GLY A 244 38.03 -1.65 -1.07
CA GLY A 244 37.29 -2.78 -0.50
C GLY A 244 37.16 -2.81 1.03
N LEU A 245 37.50 -1.73 1.73
CA LEU A 245 37.30 -1.58 3.18
C LEU A 245 36.07 -0.72 3.44
N HIS A 246 34.94 -1.37 3.77
CA HIS A 246 33.75 -0.72 4.31
C HIS A 246 34.07 -0.06 5.66
N LEU A 247 34.45 1.21 5.66
CA LEU A 247 34.54 2.04 6.86
C LEU A 247 33.14 2.54 7.25
N GLY A 248 32.33 1.63 7.81
CA GLY A 248 31.06 1.93 8.47
C GLY A 248 29.92 2.43 7.56
N GLU A 249 28.70 2.34 8.09
CA GLU A 249 27.51 2.92 7.46
C GLU A 249 27.58 4.45 7.58
N ASN A 250 27.94 5.13 6.49
CA ASN A 250 27.84 6.59 6.44
C ASN A 250 26.36 6.97 6.43
N PHE A 251 25.95 7.97 7.23
CA PHE A 251 24.58 8.49 7.23
C PHE A 251 24.12 8.91 5.81
N ALA A 252 25.06 9.32 4.96
CA ALA A 252 24.78 9.61 3.56
C ALA A 252 24.22 8.40 2.79
N ASN A 253 24.37 7.18 3.28
CA ASN A 253 23.90 5.96 2.63
C ASN A 253 22.38 5.76 2.73
N PHE A 254 21.71 6.42 3.67
CA PHE A 254 20.25 6.41 3.81
C PHE A 254 19.54 7.35 2.83
N PHE A 255 20.29 8.19 2.12
CA PHE A 255 19.70 9.14 1.17
C PHE A 255 19.44 8.52 -0.21
N PRO A 256 18.44 9.03 -0.94
CA PRO A 256 18.16 8.65 -2.32
C PRO A 256 19.42 8.72 -3.21
N GLY A 257 19.64 7.69 -4.01
CA GLY A 257 20.79 7.61 -4.93
C GLY A 257 22.09 7.09 -4.30
N SER A 258 22.06 6.59 -3.06
CA SER A 258 23.20 5.86 -2.50
C SER A 258 23.48 4.56 -3.28
N VAL A 259 24.76 4.31 -3.58
CA VAL A 259 25.23 3.09 -4.27
C VAL A 259 25.35 1.92 -3.29
N SER A 260 25.56 2.20 -2.00
CA SER A 260 25.43 1.18 -0.97
C SER A 260 23.95 0.95 -0.73
N GLN A 261 23.39 -0.09 -1.36
CA GLN A 261 22.16 -0.67 -0.86
C GLN A 261 22.43 -1.05 0.59
N THR A 262 21.83 -0.34 1.54
CA THR A 262 21.71 -0.86 2.90
C THR A 262 21.06 -2.23 2.72
N VAL A 263 21.75 -3.28 3.16
CA VAL A 263 21.14 -4.61 3.19
C VAL A 263 19.83 -4.40 3.95
N PRO A 264 18.66 -4.68 3.34
CA PRO A 264 17.40 -4.47 4.04
C PRO A 264 17.50 -5.23 5.36
N ALA A 265 17.23 -4.54 6.48
CA ALA A 265 17.38 -5.10 7.80
C ALA A 265 16.67 -6.46 7.83
N GLU A 266 17.40 -7.51 8.21
CA GLU A 266 16.87 -8.86 8.19
C GLU A 266 15.72 -8.93 9.19
N ILE A 267 14.51 -9.21 8.69
CA ILE A 267 13.34 -9.44 9.53
C ILE A 267 13.33 -10.92 9.88
N HIS A 268 13.58 -11.22 11.15
CA HIS A 268 13.58 -12.60 11.64
C HIS A 268 12.14 -13.03 11.95
N SER A 269 11.62 -13.98 11.16
CA SER A 269 10.30 -14.56 11.42
C SER A 269 10.40 -15.62 12.52
N LEU A 270 9.63 -15.44 13.60
CA LEU A 270 9.56 -16.37 14.72
C LEU A 270 8.35 -17.30 14.55
N SER A 271 8.57 -18.59 14.72
CA SER A 271 7.50 -19.60 14.70
C SER A 271 6.59 -19.56 15.93
N THR A 272 7.10 -19.04 17.05
CA THR A 272 6.36 -18.93 18.31
C THR A 272 6.36 -17.47 18.75
N SER A 273 5.18 -16.93 19.02
CA SER A 273 5.09 -15.54 19.50
C SER A 273 5.52 -15.43 20.96
N PRO A 274 6.45 -14.52 21.28
CA PRO A 274 6.76 -14.17 22.66
C PRO A 274 5.71 -13.25 23.28
N ILE A 275 4.78 -12.70 22.48
CA ILE A 275 3.76 -11.78 22.93
C ILE A 275 2.45 -12.54 23.13
N ILE A 276 1.92 -12.47 24.36
CA ILE A 276 0.60 -12.99 24.69
C ILE A 276 -0.33 -11.80 24.84
N TRP A 277 -1.39 -11.80 24.05
CA TRP A 277 -2.51 -10.89 24.24
C TRP A 277 -3.77 -11.64 24.63
N SER A 278 -4.59 -11.02 25.48
CA SER A 278 -5.86 -11.58 25.93
C SER A 278 -6.92 -10.50 25.96
N ARG A 279 -8.14 -10.85 25.56
CA ARG A 279 -9.28 -9.95 25.60
C ARG A 279 -9.67 -9.66 27.04
N ASP A 280 -9.71 -8.38 27.39
CA ASP A 280 -10.10 -7.89 28.71
C ASP A 280 -11.57 -7.46 28.70
N GLN A 281 -11.92 -6.50 27.85
CA GLN A 281 -13.28 -5.96 27.74
C GLN A 281 -13.63 -5.62 26.29
N VAL A 282 -14.93 -5.63 25.97
CA VAL A 282 -15.48 -5.11 24.72
C VAL A 282 -16.58 -4.11 25.07
N GLU A 283 -16.45 -2.88 24.59
CA GLU A 283 -17.42 -1.80 24.78
C GLU A 283 -18.00 -1.39 23.44
N ILE A 284 -19.27 -0.97 23.43
CA ILE A 284 -19.91 -0.48 22.20
C ILE A 284 -19.97 1.04 22.23
N ILE A 285 -19.57 1.62 21.10
CA ILE A 285 -19.59 3.05 20.87
C ILE A 285 -20.59 3.32 19.74
N PHE A 286 -21.50 4.25 20.01
CA PHE A 286 -22.53 4.72 19.10
C PHE A 286 -22.22 6.15 18.69
N ASP A 287 -21.86 6.34 17.42
CA ASP A 287 -21.53 7.64 16.82
C ASP A 287 -22.54 7.98 15.72
N THR A 288 -22.84 9.26 15.56
CA THR A 288 -23.67 9.74 14.44
C THR A 288 -22.75 10.18 13.30
N CYS A 289 -23.07 9.80 12.07
CA CYS A 289 -22.28 10.12 10.88
C CYS A 289 -23.16 10.83 9.84
N ASP A 290 -22.60 11.85 9.18
CA ASP A 290 -23.29 12.60 8.13
C ASP A 290 -23.51 11.76 6.85
N GLU A 291 -22.80 10.64 6.71
CA GLU A 291 -22.93 9.74 5.56
C GLU A 291 -24.06 8.72 5.75
N ARG A 292 -25.07 8.82 4.88
CA ARG A 292 -26.14 7.82 4.79
C ARG A 292 -25.59 6.52 4.19
N LYS A 293 -25.68 5.42 4.94
CA LYS A 293 -25.32 4.08 4.44
C LYS A 293 -26.56 3.25 4.13
N ASP A 294 -26.75 2.91 2.87
CA ASP A 294 -27.77 1.97 2.42
C ASP A 294 -27.28 0.53 2.62
N TYR A 295 -28.09 -0.28 3.31
CA TYR A 295 -27.84 -1.71 3.50
C TYR A 295 -28.82 -2.54 2.66
N PRO A 296 -28.44 -3.77 2.27
CA PRO A 296 -29.21 -4.58 1.32
C PRO A 296 -30.54 -5.11 1.85
N PHE A 297 -30.86 -4.93 3.15
CA PHE A 297 -32.07 -5.44 3.76
C PHE A 297 -33.18 -4.39 3.85
N PRO A 298 -34.42 -4.73 3.46
CA PRO A 298 -35.50 -3.75 3.27
C PRO A 298 -35.99 -3.13 4.58
N LYS A 299 -36.27 -1.82 4.53
CA LYS A 299 -37.00 -1.08 5.58
C LYS A 299 -38.40 -1.68 5.76
N PRO A 300 -38.92 -1.84 6.99
CA PRO A 300 -40.32 -2.15 7.19
C PRO A 300 -41.22 -0.99 6.71
N ILE A 301 -42.39 -1.34 6.19
CA ILE A 301 -43.35 -0.42 5.54
C ILE A 301 -44.32 0.13 6.60
N THR A 302 -43.80 0.88 7.57
CA THR A 302 -44.63 1.49 8.62
C THR A 302 -44.32 2.98 8.77
N ASP A 303 -45.35 3.81 8.57
CA ASP A 303 -45.30 5.27 8.70
C ASP A 303 -44.97 5.72 10.15
N ASP A 304 -45.22 4.88 11.15
CA ASP A 304 -45.07 5.22 12.59
C ASP A 304 -43.61 5.19 13.10
N LEU A 305 -42.63 4.77 12.30
CA LEU A 305 -41.22 4.61 12.72
C LEU A 305 -40.21 5.31 11.80
N GLU A 306 -40.66 6.18 10.89
CA GLU A 306 -39.78 6.81 9.89
C GLU A 306 -38.59 7.55 10.53
N ASP A 307 -38.83 8.31 11.60
CA ASP A 307 -37.80 9.06 12.33
C ASP A 307 -36.73 8.13 12.94
N TYR A 308 -37.16 6.99 13.49
CA TYR A 308 -36.26 5.97 14.04
C TYR A 308 -35.35 5.39 12.95
N TRP A 309 -35.93 4.99 11.82
CA TRP A 309 -35.18 4.41 10.71
C TRP A 309 -34.23 5.41 10.09
N ASP A 310 -34.58 6.70 10.04
CA ASP A 310 -33.67 7.73 9.54
C ASP A 310 -32.50 7.98 10.50
N GLN A 311 -32.73 8.04 11.81
CA GLN A 311 -31.66 8.08 12.81
C GLN A 311 -30.74 6.85 12.71
N LEU A 312 -31.33 5.66 12.55
CA LEU A 312 -30.58 4.42 12.39
C LEU A 312 -29.70 4.48 11.13
N LEU A 313 -30.16 5.11 10.03
CA LEU A 313 -29.39 5.26 8.78
C LEU A 313 -28.15 6.16 8.88
N HIS A 314 -28.06 6.98 9.91
CA HIS A 314 -26.91 7.83 10.22
C HIS A 314 -26.09 7.28 11.40
N LEU A 315 -26.55 6.21 12.05
CA LEU A 315 -25.84 5.59 13.16
C LEU A 315 -24.64 4.77 12.68
N ARG A 316 -23.47 5.05 13.23
CA ARG A 316 -22.25 4.24 13.13
C ARG A 316 -22.01 3.56 14.46
N THR A 317 -21.90 2.24 14.42
CA THR A 317 -21.61 1.40 15.57
C THR A 317 -20.18 0.89 15.47
N SER A 318 -19.46 0.95 16.58
CA SER A 318 -18.13 0.36 16.69
C SER A 318 -17.96 -0.36 18.02
N LEU A 319 -17.18 -1.44 18.00
CA LEU A 319 -16.82 -2.21 19.17
C LEU A 319 -15.38 -1.84 19.53
N LYS A 320 -15.18 -1.25 20.71
CA LYS A 320 -13.87 -1.00 21.28
C LYS A 320 -13.45 -2.23 22.06
N CYS A 321 -12.50 -2.99 21.52
CA CYS A 321 -11.93 -4.16 22.18
C CYS A 321 -10.64 -3.79 22.90
N THR A 322 -10.66 -3.94 24.21
CA THR A 322 -9.51 -3.74 25.09
C THR A 322 -8.78 -5.07 25.26
N LEU A 323 -7.50 -5.10 24.90
CA LEU A 323 -6.62 -6.26 25.00
C LEU A 323 -5.52 -5.98 26.01
N LYS A 324 -5.28 -6.93 26.91
CA LYS A 324 -4.13 -6.94 27.80
C LYS A 324 -2.98 -7.69 27.11
N VAL A 325 -1.80 -7.08 27.08
CA VAL A 325 -0.62 -7.56 26.36
C VAL A 325 0.54 -7.74 27.32
N ASN A 326 1.12 -8.93 27.33
CA ASN A 326 2.24 -9.34 28.17
C ASN A 326 3.28 -10.11 27.35
N ILE A 327 4.52 -10.16 27.84
CA ILE A 327 5.52 -11.10 27.32
C ILE A 327 5.34 -12.46 28.01
N ALA A 328 5.40 -13.55 27.24
CA ALA A 328 5.31 -14.91 27.77
C ALA A 328 6.44 -15.19 28.77
N SER A 329 6.10 -15.76 29.92
CA SER A 329 7.07 -16.06 30.99
C SER A 329 8.19 -17.00 30.53
N GLU A 330 7.89 -17.91 29.61
CA GLU A 330 8.84 -18.89 29.04
C GLU A 330 9.66 -18.33 27.87
N SER A 331 9.40 -17.11 27.41
CA SER A 331 10.15 -16.53 26.29
C SER A 331 11.52 -16.01 26.72
N ASP A 332 12.49 -16.08 25.81
CA ASP A 332 13.85 -15.56 26.02
C ASP A 332 13.94 -14.02 25.94
N PHE A 333 12.82 -13.35 25.65
CA PHE A 333 12.76 -11.90 25.48
C PHE A 333 12.44 -11.21 26.80
N ASP A 334 13.31 -10.32 27.27
CA ASP A 334 13.07 -9.55 28.50
C ASP A 334 12.28 -8.27 28.25
N ASN A 335 12.61 -7.54 27.18
CA ASN A 335 11.98 -6.28 26.82
C ASN A 335 11.86 -6.18 25.29
N LEU A 336 10.77 -5.61 24.79
CA LEU A 336 10.51 -5.42 23.37
C LEU A 336 10.32 -3.93 23.07
N LEU A 337 10.83 -3.47 21.93
CA LEU A 337 10.79 -2.07 21.50
C LEU A 337 9.99 -1.91 20.22
N ALA A 338 9.37 -0.74 20.05
CA ALA A 338 8.69 -0.32 18.81
C ALA A 338 7.80 -1.42 18.22
N ILE A 339 6.89 -1.94 19.05
CA ILE A 339 6.02 -3.05 18.68
C ILE A 339 4.87 -2.51 17.84
N SER A 340 4.65 -3.08 16.67
CA SER A 340 3.48 -2.84 15.84
C SER A 340 2.61 -4.08 15.77
N PHE A 341 1.31 -3.89 15.94
CA PHE A 341 0.31 -4.94 15.87
C PHE A 341 -0.55 -4.75 14.62
N HIS A 342 -0.40 -5.67 13.68
CA HIS A 342 -1.09 -5.66 12.40
C HIS A 342 -2.19 -6.73 12.40
N ALA A 343 -3.44 -6.30 12.37
CA ALA A 343 -4.59 -7.22 12.32
C ALA A 343 -5.10 -7.36 10.89
N SER A 344 -5.41 -8.59 10.48
CA SER A 344 -5.90 -8.87 9.12
C SER A 344 -7.29 -8.29 8.91
N GLU A 345 -7.53 -7.68 7.76
CA GLU A 345 -8.89 -7.27 7.35
C GLU A 345 -9.82 -8.48 7.21
N ASN A 346 -11.09 -8.29 7.57
CA ASN A 346 -12.14 -9.28 7.40
C ASN A 346 -13.33 -8.67 6.64
N LYS A 347 -14.05 -9.48 5.88
CA LYS A 347 -15.24 -9.03 5.13
C LYS A 347 -16.36 -8.54 6.05
N ASN A 348 -16.48 -9.14 7.24
CA ASN A 348 -17.58 -8.87 8.16
C ASN A 348 -17.27 -7.70 9.10
N ILE A 349 -15.99 -7.39 9.32
CA ILE A 349 -15.55 -6.34 10.26
C ILE A 349 -14.34 -5.60 9.68
N HIS A 350 -14.45 -4.27 9.68
CA HIS A 350 -13.33 -3.39 9.37
C HIS A 350 -12.61 -2.94 10.64
N LEU A 351 -11.28 -3.03 10.65
CA LEU A 351 -10.43 -2.54 11.73
C LEU A 351 -9.96 -1.13 11.42
N SER A 352 -10.08 -0.20 12.36
CA SER A 352 -9.81 1.21 12.06
C SER A 352 -8.36 1.46 11.67
N GLN A 353 -7.39 0.97 12.47
CA GLN A 353 -5.95 1.23 12.32
C GLN A 353 -5.12 0.17 13.04
N ASP A 354 -3.86 0.04 12.63
CA ASP A 354 -2.84 -0.70 13.38
C ASP A 354 -2.50 -0.01 14.69
N VAL A 355 -2.10 -0.81 15.68
CA VAL A 355 -1.80 -0.31 17.02
C VAL A 355 -0.31 -0.45 17.31
N TYR A 356 0.26 0.57 17.95
CA TYR A 356 1.68 0.63 18.24
C TYR A 356 1.91 0.75 19.74
N LEU A 357 2.90 0.01 20.23
CA LEU A 357 3.35 0.06 21.61
C LEU A 357 4.86 0.33 21.62
N PRO A 358 5.33 1.46 22.18
CA PRO A 358 6.74 1.82 22.11
C PRO A 358 7.64 0.86 22.91
N TYR A 359 7.10 0.28 23.99
CA TYR A 359 7.87 -0.52 24.93
C TYR A 359 6.98 -1.56 25.63
N LEU A 360 7.50 -2.78 25.80
CA LEU A 360 6.90 -3.81 26.65
C LEU A 360 8.00 -4.53 27.43
N SER A 361 7.81 -4.69 28.74
CA SER A 361 8.72 -5.37 29.66
C SER A 361 8.06 -6.65 30.16
N LYS A 362 8.86 -7.69 30.43
CA LYS A 362 8.35 -8.97 30.96
C LYS A 362 7.72 -8.86 32.35
N ARG A 363 7.99 -7.76 33.06
CA ARG A 363 7.43 -7.48 34.40
C ARG A 363 6.10 -6.75 34.37
N ASP A 364 5.77 -6.14 33.24
CA ASP A 364 4.67 -5.19 33.12
C ASP A 364 3.62 -5.70 32.12
N SER A 365 2.36 -5.41 32.41
CA SER A 365 1.26 -5.64 31.48
C SER A 365 0.79 -4.32 30.90
N ASN A 366 0.68 -4.25 29.58
CA ASN A 366 0.13 -3.08 28.90
C ASN A 366 -1.25 -3.36 28.34
N ILE A 367 -2.01 -2.30 28.08
CA ILE A 367 -3.34 -2.36 27.52
C ILE A 367 -3.32 -1.68 26.16
N ILE A 368 -3.85 -2.37 25.15
CA ILE A 368 -4.08 -1.81 23.81
C ILE A 368 -5.56 -1.87 23.47
N CYS A 369 -6.02 -0.98 22.58
CA CYS A 369 -7.42 -0.91 22.17
C CYS A 369 -7.53 -1.00 20.65
N TYR A 370 -8.38 -1.90 20.17
CA TYR A 370 -8.80 -1.95 18.77
C TYR A 370 -10.24 -1.44 18.64
N THR A 371 -10.46 -0.58 17.63
CA THR A 371 -11.81 -0.18 17.23
C THR A 371 -12.23 -1.02 16.03
N LEU A 372 -13.23 -1.86 16.23
CA LEU A 372 -13.82 -2.76 15.24
C LEU A 372 -15.14 -2.17 14.74
N ILE A 373 -15.31 -2.11 13.43
CA ILE A 373 -16.53 -1.59 12.80
C ILE A 373 -17.23 -2.77 12.12
N PRO A 374 -18.28 -3.34 12.74
CA PRO A 374 -19.00 -4.46 12.17
C PRO A 374 -19.84 -4.01 10.97
N HIS A 375 -19.73 -4.75 9.87
CA HIS A 375 -20.64 -4.64 8.72
C HIS A 375 -21.82 -5.60 8.87
N ILE A 376 -21.61 -6.72 9.55
CA ILE A 376 -22.60 -7.78 9.75
C ILE A 376 -22.39 -8.41 11.14
N PRO A 377 -23.45 -8.75 11.91
CA PRO A 377 -23.37 -9.35 13.25
C PRO A 377 -23.08 -10.86 13.21
N GLU A 378 -22.03 -11.27 12.52
CA GLU A 378 -21.61 -12.69 12.45
C GLU A 378 -20.37 -12.96 13.31
N PRO A 379 -20.24 -14.17 13.90
CA PRO A 379 -19.01 -14.58 14.57
C PRO A 379 -17.79 -14.46 13.64
N VAL A 380 -16.69 -13.91 14.16
CA VAL A 380 -15.49 -13.65 13.35
C VAL A 380 -14.22 -14.05 14.09
N THR A 381 -13.23 -14.52 13.34
CA THR A 381 -11.87 -14.74 13.85
C THR A 381 -10.93 -13.77 13.13
N ILE A 382 -10.20 -12.98 13.91
CA ILE A 382 -9.24 -11.99 13.42
C ILE A 382 -7.84 -12.53 13.70
N THR A 383 -7.07 -12.75 12.64
CA THR A 383 -5.66 -13.07 12.74
C THR A 383 -4.84 -11.80 12.86
N ALA A 384 -3.73 -11.84 13.57
CA ALA A 384 -2.86 -10.69 13.71
C ALA A 384 -1.40 -11.09 13.79
N LYS A 385 -0.53 -10.14 13.47
CA LYS A 385 0.91 -10.26 13.53
C LYS A 385 1.47 -9.15 14.39
N ALA A 386 2.59 -9.43 15.04
CA ALA A 386 3.40 -8.41 15.69
C ALA A 386 4.77 -8.33 15.03
N ALA A 387 5.22 -7.10 14.78
CA ALA A 387 6.62 -6.81 14.48
C ALA A 387 7.21 -5.98 15.61
N PHE A 388 8.46 -6.27 16.01
CA PHE A 388 9.10 -5.59 17.13
C PHE A 388 10.62 -5.61 17.02
N GLY A 389 11.27 -4.67 17.71
CA GLY A 389 12.72 -4.62 17.85
C GLY A 389 13.20 -5.33 19.11
N PHE A 390 14.23 -6.15 18.97
CA PHE A 390 14.98 -6.75 20.09
C PHE A 390 16.45 -6.92 19.71
N ASP A 391 17.37 -6.58 20.62
CA ASP A 391 18.82 -6.71 20.45
C ASP A 391 19.35 -6.30 19.05
N LYS A 392 18.97 -5.09 18.61
CA LYS A 392 19.34 -4.48 17.31
C LYS A 392 18.81 -5.18 16.06
N ALA A 393 17.92 -6.16 16.20
CA ALA A 393 17.25 -6.81 15.08
C ALA A 393 15.74 -6.61 15.14
N THR A 394 15.07 -6.79 14.00
CA THR A 394 13.61 -6.74 13.88
C THR A 394 13.08 -8.16 13.75
N TYR A 395 12.07 -8.48 14.55
CA TYR A 395 11.41 -9.77 14.55
C TYR A 395 9.95 -9.61 14.15
N GLU A 396 9.40 -10.64 13.51
CA GLU A 396 7.98 -10.74 13.17
C GLU A 396 7.42 -12.08 13.66
N CYS A 397 6.20 -12.10 14.20
CA CYS A 397 5.55 -13.32 14.64
C CYS A 397 4.02 -13.26 14.46
N GLU A 398 3.39 -14.43 14.34
CA GLU A 398 1.93 -14.54 14.35
C GLU A 398 1.38 -14.61 15.78
N LEU A 399 0.33 -13.85 16.05
CA LEU A 399 -0.32 -13.80 17.35
C LEU A 399 -1.50 -14.79 17.41
N ILE A 400 -1.92 -15.10 18.64
CA ILE A 400 -3.10 -15.93 18.87
C ILE A 400 -4.34 -15.25 18.26
N PRO A 401 -5.12 -15.91 17.39
CA PRO A 401 -6.27 -15.29 16.75
C PRO A 401 -7.35 -14.86 17.77
N LEU A 402 -7.90 -13.66 17.57
CA LEU A 402 -8.99 -13.13 18.38
C LEU A 402 -10.33 -13.66 17.84
N LYS A 403 -11.08 -14.37 18.67
CA LYS A 403 -12.38 -14.93 18.30
C LYS A 403 -13.50 -14.11 18.93
N PHE A 404 -14.39 -13.60 18.08
CA PHE A 404 -15.62 -12.92 18.47
C PHE A 404 -16.80 -13.85 18.20
N LYS A 405 -17.62 -14.09 19.22
CA LYS A 405 -18.82 -14.93 19.15
C LYS A 405 -20.06 -14.04 19.04
N LEU A 406 -21.21 -14.63 18.71
CA LEU A 406 -22.49 -13.92 18.63
C LEU A 406 -22.78 -13.12 19.92
N GLN A 407 -22.46 -13.68 21.09
CA GLN A 407 -22.65 -13.01 22.38
C GLN A 407 -21.98 -11.63 22.47
N ASP A 408 -20.87 -11.42 21.76
CA ASP A 408 -20.14 -10.15 21.78
C ASP A 408 -20.86 -9.07 20.94
N PHE A 409 -21.84 -9.47 20.12
CA PHE A 409 -22.69 -8.60 19.32
C PHE A 409 -24.12 -8.47 19.86
N LEU A 410 -24.49 -9.22 20.91
CA LEU A 410 -25.81 -9.16 21.53
C LEU A 410 -25.85 -8.01 22.54
N ILE A 411 -26.36 -6.87 22.09
CA ILE A 411 -26.36 -5.64 22.89
C ILE A 411 -27.78 -5.34 23.36
N PRO A 412 -28.02 -5.05 24.65
CA PRO A 412 -29.29 -4.50 25.09
C PRO A 412 -29.66 -3.26 24.28
N PHE A 413 -30.92 -3.16 23.84
CA PHE A 413 -31.31 -2.07 22.95
C PHE A 413 -31.02 -0.67 23.56
N PRO A 414 -30.36 0.26 22.85
CA PRO A 414 -29.91 1.53 23.43
C PRO A 414 -31.06 2.56 23.45
N TRP A 415 -32.04 2.36 24.33
CA TRP A 415 -33.25 3.19 24.46
C TRP A 415 -32.96 4.69 24.54
N HIS A 416 -31.96 5.08 25.33
CA HIS A 416 -31.58 6.47 25.57
C HIS A 416 -31.04 7.19 24.32
N LYS A 417 -30.51 6.44 23.33
CA LYS A 417 -29.97 7.02 22.09
C LYS A 417 -31.06 7.41 21.11
N PHE A 418 -32.18 6.70 21.13
CA PHE A 418 -33.29 6.89 20.20
C PHE A 418 -34.49 7.62 20.84
N GLU A 419 -34.37 8.02 22.11
CA GLU A 419 -35.40 8.76 22.86
C GLU A 419 -36.78 8.04 22.92
N ILE A 420 -36.78 6.71 22.87
CA ILE A 420 -38.01 5.90 22.89
C ILE A 420 -38.52 5.76 24.33
N LEU A 421 -39.72 6.31 24.59
CA LEU A 421 -40.36 6.30 25.90
C LEU A 421 -41.19 5.03 26.17
N ASP A 422 -41.95 4.56 25.18
CA ASP A 422 -42.80 3.36 25.30
C ASP A 422 -42.12 2.13 24.67
N LYS A 423 -41.39 1.38 25.53
CA LYS A 423 -40.66 0.17 25.12
C LYS A 423 -41.60 -0.94 24.62
N GLN A 424 -42.79 -1.08 25.21
CA GLN A 424 -43.71 -2.17 24.88
C GLN A 424 -44.39 -1.92 23.54
N GLN A 425 -44.83 -0.69 23.29
CA GLN A 425 -45.40 -0.32 21.99
C GLN A 425 -44.36 -0.50 20.88
N PHE A 426 -43.12 -0.06 21.12
CA PHE A 426 -42.02 -0.22 20.17
C PHE A 426 -41.73 -1.71 19.85
N PHE A 427 -41.69 -2.56 20.89
CA PHE A 427 -41.51 -3.99 20.73
C PHE A 427 -42.66 -4.63 19.94
N ASN A 428 -43.91 -4.36 20.31
CA ASN A 428 -45.08 -4.93 19.65
C ASN A 428 -45.12 -4.57 18.16
N LEU A 429 -44.74 -3.34 17.79
CA LEU A 429 -44.69 -2.89 16.41
C LEU A 429 -43.59 -3.60 15.60
N HIS A 430 -42.39 -3.78 16.18
CA HIS A 430 -41.33 -4.56 15.54
C HIS A 430 -41.70 -6.06 15.45
N TRP A 431 -42.31 -6.59 16.49
CA TRP A 431 -42.77 -7.97 16.54
C TRP A 431 -43.80 -8.27 15.45
N SER A 432 -44.84 -7.42 15.32
CA SER A 432 -45.85 -7.59 14.26
C SER A 432 -45.23 -7.42 12.88
N ASN A 433 -44.32 -6.47 12.68
CA ASN A 433 -43.62 -6.27 11.41
C ASN A 433 -42.80 -7.49 10.97
N TYR A 434 -42.22 -8.24 11.91
CA TYR A 434 -41.38 -9.40 11.61
C TYR A 434 -42.17 -10.71 11.52
N THR A 435 -43.32 -10.81 12.20
CA THR A 435 -44.12 -12.04 12.26
C THR A 435 -45.33 -12.04 11.31
N GLU A 436 -45.97 -10.90 11.08
CA GLU A 436 -47.17 -10.82 10.25
C GLU A 436 -46.83 -10.80 8.75
N LYS A 437 -47.29 -11.82 8.02
CA LYS A 437 -47.16 -11.92 6.55
C LYS A 437 -48.18 -11.05 5.78
N SER A 438 -48.87 -10.15 6.46
CA SER A 438 -50.14 -9.55 6.02
C SER A 438 -50.00 -8.55 4.85
N ARG A 439 -48.79 -8.21 4.39
CA ARG A 439 -48.55 -7.26 3.27
C ARG A 439 -47.55 -7.71 2.21
N GLY A 440 -47.41 -9.02 1.96
CA GLY A 440 -46.71 -9.55 0.78
C GLY A 440 -45.17 -9.45 0.76
N ASN A 441 -44.57 -8.58 1.59
CA ASN A 441 -43.13 -8.49 1.82
C ASN A 441 -42.85 -8.47 3.34
N SER A 442 -42.80 -9.64 3.99
CA SER A 442 -42.28 -9.72 5.36
C SER A 442 -40.78 -9.46 5.33
N THR A 443 -40.31 -8.43 6.03
CA THR A 443 -38.88 -8.09 6.09
C THR A 443 -38.12 -8.90 7.15
N GLY A 444 -38.82 -9.56 8.07
CA GLY A 444 -38.26 -10.38 9.13
C GLY A 444 -38.51 -11.88 9.01
N VAL A 445 -37.89 -12.64 9.90
CA VAL A 445 -38.02 -14.10 10.03
C VAL A 445 -38.36 -14.45 11.47
N GLU A 446 -39.24 -15.44 11.62
CA GLU A 446 -39.65 -16.03 12.90
C GLU A 446 -39.06 -17.43 13.08
N SER A 447 -38.64 -17.76 14.30
CA SER A 447 -38.21 -19.10 14.72
C SER A 447 -38.73 -19.40 16.13
N VAL A 448 -38.80 -20.67 16.49
CA VAL A 448 -39.26 -21.12 17.82
C VAL A 448 -38.32 -22.18 18.36
N LYS A 449 -37.91 -22.03 19.61
CA LYS A 449 -37.05 -22.99 20.32
C LYS A 449 -37.58 -23.27 21.72
N VAL A 450 -37.40 -24.49 22.19
CA VAL A 450 -37.70 -24.88 23.58
C VAL A 450 -36.40 -24.99 24.34
N LEU A 451 -36.25 -24.21 25.42
CA LEU A 451 -35.09 -24.23 26.30
C LEU A 451 -35.41 -24.92 27.62
N LYS A 452 -34.48 -25.75 28.09
CA LYS A 452 -34.55 -26.47 29.36
C LYS A 452 -33.82 -25.71 30.48
N CYS A 453 -34.04 -24.40 30.57
CA CYS A 453 -33.45 -23.56 31.62
C CYS A 453 -34.54 -22.91 32.47
N SER A 454 -34.16 -22.45 33.66
CA SER A 454 -35.09 -21.73 34.53
C SER A 454 -35.28 -20.28 34.05
N ARG A 455 -36.48 -19.72 34.28
CA ARG A 455 -36.76 -18.30 34.01
C ARG A 455 -35.75 -17.37 34.73
N GLN A 456 -35.32 -17.73 35.93
CA GLN A 456 -34.34 -16.95 36.69
C GLN A 456 -32.96 -16.94 36.02
N SER A 457 -32.48 -18.07 35.53
CA SER A 457 -31.18 -18.16 34.83
C SER A 457 -31.14 -17.27 33.59
N LEU A 458 -32.26 -17.17 32.89
CA LEU A 458 -32.39 -16.30 31.72
C LEU A 458 -32.46 -14.81 32.14
N MET A 459 -33.17 -14.48 33.20
CA MET A 459 -33.23 -13.12 33.76
C MET A 459 -31.85 -12.65 34.24
N ASP A 460 -31.06 -13.53 34.84
CA ASP A 460 -29.69 -13.21 35.26
C ASP A 460 -28.77 -12.93 34.07
N ALA A 461 -28.99 -13.61 32.93
CA ALA A 461 -28.20 -13.44 31.72
C ALA A 461 -28.63 -12.23 30.87
N TRP A 462 -29.93 -11.96 30.77
CA TRP A 462 -30.51 -11.01 29.82
C TRP A 462 -31.26 -9.84 30.48
N GLY A 463 -31.13 -9.65 31.80
CA GLY A 463 -31.91 -8.67 32.56
C GLY A 463 -31.85 -7.25 32.01
N GLU A 464 -30.72 -6.84 31.41
CA GLU A 464 -30.58 -5.50 30.80
C GLU A 464 -31.39 -5.31 29.51
N ALA A 465 -31.72 -6.40 28.81
CA ALA A 465 -32.46 -6.40 27.55
C ALA A 465 -33.98 -6.60 27.74
N LEU A 466 -34.44 -6.75 28.98
CA LEU A 466 -35.83 -6.99 29.33
C LEU A 466 -36.70 -5.76 29.06
N ILE A 467 -37.84 -5.97 28.38
CA ILE A 467 -38.83 -4.93 28.10
C ILE A 467 -40.02 -5.04 29.04
N SER A 468 -40.58 -6.25 29.16
CA SER A 468 -41.71 -6.52 30.04
C SER A 468 -41.52 -7.84 30.77
N CYS A 469 -41.88 -7.82 32.05
CA CYS A 469 -41.95 -9.00 32.90
C CYS A 469 -43.40 -9.16 33.32
N GLY A 470 -44.08 -10.17 32.78
CA GLY A 470 -45.45 -10.48 33.17
C GLY A 470 -45.49 -11.23 34.50
N GLU A 471 -45.90 -10.57 35.59
CA GLU A 471 -46.19 -11.26 36.86
C GLU A 471 -47.44 -12.14 36.78
N GLN A 472 -48.37 -11.83 35.87
CA GLN A 472 -49.66 -12.54 35.71
C GLN A 472 -49.73 -13.47 34.48
N LYS A 473 -48.77 -13.37 33.55
CA LYS A 473 -48.86 -14.00 32.21
C LYS A 473 -47.75 -14.99 31.88
N ASP A 474 -46.76 -15.20 32.77
CA ASP A 474 -45.60 -16.07 32.51
C ASP A 474 -44.92 -15.77 31.16
N ILE A 475 -44.92 -14.49 30.77
CA ILE A 475 -44.39 -13.98 29.50
C ILE A 475 -43.33 -12.93 29.79
N ASP A 476 -42.18 -13.05 29.12
CA ASP A 476 -41.09 -12.08 29.14
C ASP A 476 -40.68 -11.70 27.71
N ASP A 477 -40.58 -10.39 27.46
CA ASP A 477 -40.13 -9.84 26.17
C ASP A 477 -38.71 -9.27 26.29
N TYR A 478 -37.83 -9.63 25.34
CA TYR A 478 -36.46 -9.12 25.26
C TYR A 478 -36.15 -8.54 23.88
N LEU A 479 -35.39 -7.45 23.85
CA LEU A 479 -34.93 -6.82 22.61
C LEU A 479 -33.43 -6.56 22.66
N PHE A 480 -32.74 -7.13 21.68
CA PHE A 480 -31.33 -6.90 21.43
C PHE A 480 -31.15 -6.10 20.14
N PHE A 481 -30.18 -5.20 20.20
CA PHE A 481 -29.59 -4.52 19.06
C PHE A 481 -28.36 -5.31 18.60
N LEU A 482 -28.29 -5.56 17.30
CA LEU A 482 -27.21 -6.29 16.64
C LEU A 482 -26.47 -5.33 15.69
N PRO A 483 -25.21 -4.95 16.00
CA PRO A 483 -24.44 -4.10 15.11
C PRO A 483 -24.28 -4.71 13.70
N PRO A 484 -24.42 -3.93 12.62
CA PRO A 484 -24.46 -2.48 12.67
C PRO A 484 -25.82 -1.85 12.99
N ARG A 485 -26.94 -2.50 12.65
CA ARG A 485 -28.31 -1.90 12.64
C ARG A 485 -29.47 -2.90 12.73
N PHE A 486 -29.22 -4.15 13.12
CA PHE A 486 -30.22 -5.21 13.12
C PHE A 486 -30.85 -5.40 14.49
N HIS A 487 -31.96 -6.13 14.54
CA HIS A 487 -32.75 -6.36 15.73
C HIS A 487 -32.99 -7.85 15.94
N LEU A 488 -32.97 -8.24 17.20
CA LEU A 488 -33.30 -9.59 17.62
C LEU A 488 -34.25 -9.53 18.80
N LEU A 489 -35.46 -10.00 18.57
CA LEU A 489 -36.57 -9.98 19.51
C LEU A 489 -36.83 -11.38 20.02
N PHE A 490 -37.11 -11.48 21.31
CA PHE A 490 -37.52 -12.71 21.95
C PHE A 490 -38.85 -12.50 22.68
N HIS A 491 -39.77 -13.41 22.45
CA HIS A 491 -41.00 -13.55 23.22
C HIS A 491 -40.97 -14.89 23.93
N ILE A 492 -40.90 -14.87 25.25
CA ILE A 492 -40.65 -16.07 26.05
C ILE A 492 -41.88 -16.41 26.85
N GLN A 493 -42.34 -17.63 26.71
CA GLN A 493 -43.44 -18.18 27.49
C GLN A 493 -42.91 -19.27 28.43
N ALA A 494 -43.00 -19.03 29.73
CA ALA A 494 -42.64 -20.03 30.72
C ALA A 494 -43.71 -21.12 30.81
N ARG A 495 -43.27 -22.38 30.79
CA ARG A 495 -44.08 -23.55 31.13
C ARG A 495 -43.51 -24.18 32.41
N ALA A 496 -44.21 -25.16 32.97
CA ALA A 496 -43.86 -25.77 34.26
C ALA A 496 -42.40 -26.28 34.35
N THR A 497 -41.78 -26.68 33.24
CA THR A 497 -40.41 -27.23 33.19
C THR A 497 -39.51 -26.65 32.11
N ASP A 498 -40.06 -25.91 31.15
CA ASP A 498 -39.37 -25.48 29.93
C ASP A 498 -39.78 -24.06 29.55
N LEU A 499 -38.92 -23.33 28.86
CA LEU A 499 -39.22 -22.02 28.27
C LEU A 499 -39.44 -22.17 26.77
N VAL A 500 -40.57 -21.70 26.26
CA VAL A 500 -40.79 -21.58 24.81
C VAL A 500 -40.32 -20.20 24.39
N VAL A 501 -39.26 -20.17 23.60
CA VAL A 501 -38.63 -18.96 23.09
C VAL A 501 -39.03 -18.78 21.64
N GLN A 502 -39.91 -17.81 21.38
CA GLN A 502 -40.19 -17.33 20.03
C GLN A 502 -39.17 -16.24 19.71
N ILE A 503 -38.61 -16.29 18.51
CA ILE A 503 -37.52 -15.44 18.06
C ILE A 503 -37.96 -14.73 16.79
N ALA A 504 -37.81 -13.42 16.72
CA ALA A 504 -38.04 -12.63 15.52
C ALA A 504 -36.82 -11.74 15.21
N SER A 505 -36.42 -11.65 13.94
CA SER A 505 -35.29 -10.81 13.52
C SER A 505 -35.45 -10.28 12.10
N ASP A 506 -34.89 -9.10 11.83
CA ASP A 506 -34.70 -8.52 10.49
C ASP A 506 -33.43 -9.04 9.77
N TYR A 507 -32.64 -9.90 10.43
CA TYR A 507 -31.44 -10.51 9.86
C TYR A 507 -31.44 -12.03 10.03
N TRP A 508 -32.07 -12.74 9.09
CA TRP A 508 -32.26 -14.18 9.15
C TRP A 508 -30.99 -15.04 9.36
N PRO A 509 -29.79 -14.69 8.86
CA PRO A 509 -28.60 -15.53 9.07
C PRO A 509 -28.19 -15.65 10.54
N VAL A 510 -28.60 -14.71 11.40
CA VAL A 510 -28.31 -14.78 12.85
C VAL A 510 -28.88 -16.03 13.49
N LEU A 511 -29.99 -16.56 12.95
CA LEU A 511 -30.67 -17.74 13.48
C LEU A 511 -29.79 -19.01 13.40
N GLY A 512 -28.81 -19.06 12.49
CA GLY A 512 -27.86 -20.17 12.44
C GLY A 512 -26.89 -20.20 13.63
N TYR A 513 -26.61 -19.05 14.23
CA TYR A 513 -25.66 -18.91 15.34
C TYR A 513 -26.35 -18.84 16.71
N ILE A 514 -27.62 -18.45 16.72
CA ILE A 514 -28.42 -18.34 17.95
C ILE A 514 -28.58 -19.69 18.65
N ASP A 515 -28.62 -20.78 17.88
CA ASP A 515 -28.85 -22.09 18.43
C ASP A 515 -27.73 -22.54 19.37
N GLU A 516 -26.48 -22.33 18.94
CA GLU A 516 -25.29 -22.60 19.75
C GLU A 516 -25.26 -21.69 20.98
N TYR A 517 -25.58 -20.41 20.82
CA TYR A 517 -25.62 -19.46 21.93
C TYR A 517 -26.66 -19.86 23.00
N LEU A 518 -27.90 -20.14 22.60
CA LEU A 518 -28.97 -20.50 23.52
C LEU A 518 -28.72 -21.85 24.21
N ASN A 519 -28.05 -22.79 23.54
CA ASN A 519 -27.67 -24.06 24.17
C ASN A 519 -26.60 -23.87 25.25
N ASN A 520 -25.73 -22.87 25.13
CA ASN A 520 -24.71 -22.55 26.13
C ASN A 520 -25.28 -21.81 27.36
N LEU A 521 -26.54 -21.36 27.32
CA LEU A 521 -27.25 -20.77 28.47
C LEU A 521 -27.91 -21.82 29.38
N VAL A 522 -28.02 -23.07 28.91
CA VAL A 522 -28.51 -24.24 29.66
C VAL A 522 -27.33 -24.94 30.29
#